data_AF-M3B5H6-F1
#
_entry.id   AF-M3B5H6-F1
#
_cell.length_a   1.000
_cell.length_b   1.000
_cell.length_c   1.000
_cell.angle_alpha   90.00
_cell.angle_beta   90.00
_cell.angle_gamma   90.00
#
_symmetry.space_group_name_H-M   'P 1'
#
loop_
_entity.id
_entity.type
_entity.pdbx_description
1 polymer ?
#
loop_
_entity_poly.entity_id
_entity_poly.type
_entity_poly.pdbx_seq_one_letter_code
_entity_poly.pdbx_strand_id
1 'polypeptide(L)'
;MKVPKVNKKGVSVRSRAARRGAEPARADLESIKPPKEETDYKPWLHNPQNAGIQKKQKKKQLTTAQKKRQEKALEKADAITSKHEKKVEDSKKRSARTQARAKQWEELNDKLEADKVAREEAKKAVKSKSTHSTTAALTERIGDEVMPDLEATLPVGSTGATEDLAMPTAPEGAPEWASQHAQTGDFDEIT
;
A
#
# COMPACT_ATOMS: atom_id res chain seq x y z
N MET A 1 -7.42 40.74 -12.54
CA MET A 1 -6.13 40.21 -12.04
C MET A 1 -5.06 41.29 -12.20
N LYS A 2 -4.39 41.70 -11.12
CA LYS A 2 -3.35 42.74 -11.16
C LYS A 2 -2.02 42.10 -11.57
N VAL A 3 -1.55 42.37 -12.78
CA VAL A 3 -0.24 41.90 -13.25
C VAL A 3 0.87 42.75 -12.63
N PRO A 4 1.93 42.14 -12.06
CA PRO A 4 3.04 42.89 -11.48
C PRO A 4 3.83 43.61 -12.56
N LYS A 5 4.20 44.87 -12.28
CA LYS A 5 4.97 45.71 -13.20
C LYS A 5 6.43 45.24 -13.21
N VAL A 6 6.90 44.80 -14.38
CA VAL A 6 8.28 44.31 -14.54
C VAL A 6 9.26 45.48 -14.39
N ASN A 7 10.09 45.42 -13.34
CA ASN A 7 11.12 46.42 -13.10
C ASN A 7 12.34 46.14 -13.99
N LYS A 8 12.51 46.94 -15.04
CA LYS A 8 13.68 46.93 -15.92
C LYS A 8 14.88 47.58 -15.23
N LYS A 9 15.50 46.90 -14.26
CA LYS A 9 16.78 47.35 -13.69
C LYS A 9 17.89 46.86 -14.64
N GLY A 10 18.75 47.77 -15.11
CA GLY A 10 19.86 47.44 -15.98
C GLY A 10 20.79 46.39 -15.36
N VAL A 11 21.45 45.60 -16.20
CA VAL A 11 22.35 44.53 -15.79
C VAL A 11 23.52 45.12 -15.00
N SER A 12 23.63 44.78 -13.72
CA SER A 12 24.75 45.23 -12.87
C SER A 12 26.07 44.67 -13.38
N VAL A 13 27.13 45.49 -13.32
CA VAL A 13 28.48 45.23 -13.87
C VAL A 13 29.07 43.89 -13.40
N ARG A 14 28.75 43.44 -12.18
CA ARG A 14 29.29 42.18 -11.61
C ARG A 14 28.35 40.97 -11.75
N SER A 15 27.20 41.13 -12.41
CA SER A 15 26.24 40.03 -12.58
C SER A 15 26.74 38.98 -13.59
N ARG A 16 26.22 37.75 -13.48
CA ARG A 16 26.55 36.68 -14.44
C ARG A 16 26.23 37.04 -15.90
N ALA A 17 25.19 37.83 -16.15
CA ALA A 17 24.83 38.24 -17.51
C ALA A 17 25.86 39.18 -18.13
N ALA A 18 26.42 40.11 -17.34
CA ALA A 18 27.53 40.96 -17.79
C ALA A 18 28.80 40.14 -18.09
N ARG A 19 29.12 39.16 -17.24
CA ARG A 19 30.31 38.30 -17.40
C ARG A 19 30.19 37.29 -18.53
N ARG A 20 28.98 36.92 -18.93
CA ARG A 20 28.74 36.01 -20.06
C ARG A 20 28.75 36.71 -21.42
N GLY A 21 28.80 38.04 -21.45
CA GLY A 21 28.56 38.83 -22.66
C GLY A 21 27.10 38.70 -23.08
N ALA A 22 26.45 39.82 -23.42
CA ALA A 22 25.19 39.71 -24.14
C ALA A 22 25.54 39.13 -25.53
N GLU A 23 24.90 38.02 -25.91
CA GLU A 23 25.01 37.56 -27.30
C GLU A 23 24.63 38.72 -28.23
N PRO A 24 25.33 38.92 -29.36
CA PRO A 24 24.92 39.94 -30.32
C PRO A 24 23.48 39.64 -30.72
N ALA A 25 22.64 40.69 -30.80
CA ALA A 25 21.28 40.54 -31.31
C ALA A 25 21.39 39.84 -32.67
N ARG A 26 20.75 38.66 -32.81
CA ARG A 26 20.80 37.90 -34.05
C ARG A 26 20.08 38.72 -35.12
N ALA A 27 20.83 39.40 -35.98
CA ALA A 27 20.30 40.24 -37.06
C ALA A 27 19.29 39.49 -37.94
N ASP A 28 19.44 38.17 -38.03
CA ASP A 28 18.52 37.28 -38.75
C ASP A 28 17.09 37.34 -38.21
N LEU A 29 16.89 37.58 -36.91
CA LEU A 29 15.56 37.63 -36.28
C LEU A 29 14.87 39.00 -36.43
N GLU A 30 15.63 40.06 -36.66
CA GLU A 30 15.07 41.43 -36.78
C GLU A 30 14.49 41.70 -38.18
N SER A 31 14.98 40.99 -39.20
CA SER A 31 14.48 41.07 -40.58
C SER A 31 13.25 40.20 -40.88
N ILE A 32 12.93 39.25 -40.00
CA ILE A 32 11.80 38.31 -40.21
C ILE A 32 10.52 39.02 -39.79
N LYS A 33 9.74 39.46 -40.79
CA LYS A 33 8.38 39.94 -40.56
C LYS A 33 7.60 38.85 -39.81
N PRO A 34 6.83 39.20 -38.75
CA PRO A 34 5.98 38.23 -38.10
C PRO A 34 5.01 37.65 -39.14
N PRO A 35 4.74 36.34 -39.10
CA PRO A 35 3.77 35.73 -40.00
C PRO A 35 2.45 36.48 -39.87
N LYS A 36 1.85 36.86 -41.01
CA LYS A 36 0.53 37.49 -41.03
C LYS A 36 -0.46 36.51 -40.39
N GLU A 37 -1.19 36.98 -39.40
CA GLU A 37 -2.29 36.21 -38.81
C GLU A 37 -3.36 36.04 -39.90
N GLU A 38 -3.43 34.87 -40.51
CA GLU A 38 -4.53 34.50 -41.38
C GLU A 38 -5.76 34.27 -40.49
N THR A 39 -6.68 35.23 -40.48
CA THR A 39 -7.92 35.18 -39.68
C THR A 39 -8.99 34.25 -40.29
N ASP A 40 -8.76 33.78 -41.52
CA ASP A 40 -9.69 32.90 -42.20
C ASP A 40 -9.50 31.46 -41.73
N TYR A 41 -10.50 30.96 -41.00
CA TYR A 41 -10.54 29.60 -40.51
C TYR A 41 -10.59 28.62 -41.70
N LYS A 42 -9.51 27.84 -41.87
CA LYS A 42 -9.38 26.82 -42.93
C LYS A 42 -9.76 25.44 -42.36
N PRO A 43 -11.00 24.96 -42.53
CA PRO A 43 -11.48 23.72 -41.89
C PRO A 43 -10.71 22.47 -42.34
N TRP A 44 -10.07 22.50 -43.51
CA TRP A 44 -9.26 21.39 -44.01
C TRP A 44 -7.89 21.27 -43.31
N LEU A 45 -7.39 22.33 -42.65
CA LEU A 45 -6.11 22.32 -41.94
C LEU A 45 -6.20 21.56 -40.60
N HIS A 46 -7.39 21.58 -39.98
CA HIS A 46 -7.64 20.94 -38.68
C HIS A 46 -8.27 19.55 -38.80
N ASN A 47 -8.60 19.09 -40.02
CA ASN A 47 -9.12 17.73 -40.19
C ASN A 47 -7.98 16.71 -40.00
N PRO A 48 -8.05 15.81 -39.01
CA PRO A 48 -7.01 14.81 -38.76
C PRO A 48 -6.75 13.88 -39.96
N GLN A 49 -7.67 13.82 -40.93
CA GLN A 49 -7.50 13.09 -42.19
C GLN A 49 -6.53 13.76 -43.17
N ASN A 50 -6.34 15.08 -43.09
CA ASN A 50 -5.50 15.87 -44.00
C ASN A 50 -4.07 16.08 -43.46
N ALA A 51 -3.76 15.59 -42.26
CA ALA A 51 -2.45 15.79 -41.62
C ALA A 51 -1.30 14.99 -42.25
N GLY A 52 -1.48 14.38 -43.44
CA GLY A 52 -0.50 13.51 -44.10
C GLY A 52 -0.16 12.20 -43.37
N ILE A 53 -0.49 12.09 -42.08
CA ILE A 53 -0.24 10.93 -41.22
C ILE A 53 -1.52 10.10 -41.15
N GLN A 54 -1.68 9.18 -42.10
CA GLN A 54 -2.79 8.23 -42.08
C GLN A 54 -2.42 7.01 -41.22
N LYS A 55 -3.11 6.82 -40.08
CA LYS A 55 -2.98 5.59 -39.29
C LYS A 55 -3.63 4.43 -40.06
N LYS A 56 -2.85 3.36 -40.30
CA LYS A 56 -3.35 2.13 -40.93
C LYS A 56 -4.51 1.57 -40.11
N GLN A 57 -5.70 1.56 -40.69
CA GLN A 57 -6.90 1.04 -40.05
C GLN A 57 -6.78 -0.48 -39.88
N LYS A 58 -7.19 -1.01 -38.72
CA LYS A 58 -7.18 -2.45 -38.39
C LYS A 58 -8.28 -3.23 -39.14
N LYS A 59 -8.43 -2.99 -40.44
CA LYS A 59 -9.42 -3.69 -41.30
C LYS A 59 -8.93 -5.05 -41.77
N LYS A 60 -7.63 -5.35 -41.60
CA LYS A 60 -7.04 -6.63 -42.01
C LYS A 60 -7.26 -7.69 -40.95
N GLN A 61 -7.51 -8.92 -41.41
CA GLN A 61 -7.57 -10.10 -40.55
C GLN A 61 -6.27 -10.25 -39.75
N LEU A 62 -6.40 -10.64 -38.48
CA LEU A 62 -5.26 -10.87 -37.59
C LEU A 62 -4.42 -12.03 -38.14
N THR A 63 -3.10 -11.85 -38.12
CA THR A 63 -2.15 -12.92 -38.44
C THR A 63 -2.26 -14.07 -37.42
N THR A 64 -1.85 -15.27 -37.80
CA THR A 64 -1.84 -16.45 -36.91
C THR A 64 -1.06 -16.20 -35.61
N ALA A 65 0.10 -15.53 -35.71
CA ALA A 65 0.90 -15.15 -34.54
C ALA A 65 0.18 -14.17 -33.61
N GLN A 66 -0.60 -13.23 -34.15
CA GLN A 66 -1.41 -12.32 -33.34
C GLN A 66 -2.56 -13.04 -32.65
N LYS A 67 -3.25 -13.97 -33.34
CA LYS A 67 -4.28 -14.82 -32.74
C LYS A 67 -3.72 -15.64 -31.58
N LYS A 68 -2.57 -16.30 -31.77
CA LYS A 68 -1.88 -17.05 -30.71
C LYS A 68 -1.49 -16.17 -29.51
N ARG A 69 -1.10 -14.91 -29.73
CA ARG A 69 -0.85 -13.95 -28.64
C ARG A 69 -2.13 -13.56 -27.91
N GLN A 70 -3.23 -13.40 -28.65
CA GLN A 70 -4.55 -13.09 -28.08
C GLN A 70 -5.07 -14.25 -27.23
N GLU A 71 -5.00 -15.48 -27.73
CA GLU A 71 -5.35 -16.70 -26.98
C GLU A 71 -4.57 -16.78 -25.67
N LYS A 72 -3.24 -16.65 -25.72
CA LYS A 72 -2.39 -16.60 -24.50
C LYS A 72 -2.73 -15.45 -23.56
N ALA A 73 -3.18 -14.31 -24.08
CA ALA A 73 -3.58 -13.18 -23.25
C ALA A 73 -4.92 -13.45 -22.55
N LEU A 74 -5.84 -14.14 -23.21
CA LEU A 74 -7.10 -14.59 -22.62
C LEU A 74 -6.85 -15.64 -21.54
N GLU A 75 -6.02 -16.65 -21.80
CA GLU A 75 -5.64 -17.66 -20.80
C GLU A 75 -5.03 -17.01 -19.54
N LYS A 76 -4.19 -15.99 -19.71
CA LYS A 76 -3.62 -15.24 -18.58
C LYS A 76 -4.68 -14.42 -17.85
N ALA A 77 -5.63 -13.83 -18.56
CA ALA A 77 -6.74 -13.10 -17.96
C ALA A 77 -7.57 -14.03 -17.08
N ASP A 78 -7.92 -15.21 -17.58
CA ASP A 78 -8.71 -16.21 -16.86
C ASP A 78 -7.99 -16.72 -15.60
N ALA A 79 -6.67 -16.88 -15.66
CA ALA A 79 -5.86 -17.22 -14.50
C ALA A 79 -5.83 -16.09 -13.44
N ILE A 80 -5.82 -14.83 -13.88
CA ILE A 80 -5.83 -13.66 -12.99
C ILE A 80 -7.20 -13.46 -12.35
N THR A 81 -8.29 -13.60 -13.10
CA THR A 81 -9.66 -13.52 -12.57
C THR A 81 -9.87 -14.60 -11.51
N SER A 82 -9.48 -15.85 -11.79
CA SER A 82 -9.53 -16.96 -10.83
C SER A 82 -8.76 -16.67 -9.53
N LYS A 83 -7.58 -16.04 -9.63
CA LYS A 83 -6.80 -15.63 -8.44
C LYS A 83 -7.47 -14.49 -7.68
N HIS A 84 -8.05 -13.54 -8.40
CA HIS A 84 -8.75 -12.40 -7.81
C HIS A 84 -9.98 -12.86 -7.04
N GLU A 85 -10.78 -13.77 -7.61
CA GLU A 85 -11.95 -14.36 -6.97
C GLU A 85 -11.58 -15.04 -5.64
N LYS A 86 -10.54 -15.88 -5.63
CA LYS A 86 -10.02 -16.51 -4.39
C LYS A 86 -9.61 -15.48 -3.34
N LYS A 87 -8.90 -14.42 -3.74
CA LYS A 87 -8.49 -13.34 -2.82
C LYS A 87 -9.68 -12.57 -2.26
N VAL A 88 -10.70 -12.34 -3.07
CA VAL A 88 -11.94 -11.68 -2.64
C VAL A 88 -12.69 -12.56 -1.66
N GLU A 89 -12.81 -13.87 -1.91
CA GLU A 89 -13.42 -14.82 -0.98
C GLU A 89 -12.69 -14.87 0.35
N ASP A 90 -11.35 -14.95 0.34
CA ASP A 90 -10.54 -14.96 1.55
C ASP A 90 -10.67 -13.64 2.33
N SER A 91 -10.68 -12.51 1.63
CA SER A 91 -10.89 -11.20 2.25
C SER A 91 -12.27 -11.13 2.92
N LYS A 92 -13.32 -11.57 2.23
CA LYS A 92 -14.68 -11.66 2.78
C LYS A 92 -14.72 -12.56 4.02
N LYS A 93 -14.11 -13.74 3.99
CA LYS A 93 -14.02 -14.65 5.14
C LYS A 93 -13.29 -14.00 6.34
N ARG A 94 -12.17 -13.31 6.11
CA ARG A 94 -11.44 -12.58 7.17
C ARG A 94 -12.28 -11.44 7.76
N SER A 95 -12.98 -10.68 6.92
CA SER A 95 -13.87 -9.61 7.37
C SER A 95 -15.03 -10.14 8.20
N ALA A 96 -15.65 -11.24 7.76
CA ALA A 96 -16.73 -11.91 8.49
C ALA A 96 -16.26 -12.42 9.86
N ARG A 97 -15.05 -13.01 9.95
CA ARG A 97 -14.47 -13.43 11.23
C ARG A 97 -14.25 -12.26 12.19
N THR A 98 -13.81 -11.11 11.67
CA THR A 98 -13.58 -9.92 12.48
C THR A 98 -14.91 -9.34 12.98
N GLN A 99 -15.93 -9.27 12.12
CA GLN A 99 -17.27 -8.84 12.51
C GLN A 99 -17.92 -9.80 13.50
N ALA A 100 -17.77 -11.12 13.31
CA ALA A 100 -18.29 -12.11 14.25
C ALA A 100 -17.65 -11.95 15.64
N ARG A 101 -16.33 -11.73 15.69
CA ARG A 101 -15.64 -11.45 16.97
C ARG A 101 -16.12 -10.13 17.60
N ALA A 102 -16.31 -9.08 16.80
CA ALA A 102 -16.82 -7.81 17.29
C ALA A 102 -18.22 -7.97 17.92
N LYS A 103 -19.13 -8.69 17.26
CA LYS A 103 -20.45 -9.01 17.80
C LYS A 103 -20.38 -9.82 19.09
N GLN A 104 -19.55 -10.86 19.13
CA GLN A 104 -19.31 -11.65 20.35
C GLN A 104 -18.79 -10.78 21.51
N TRP A 105 -17.95 -9.79 21.21
CA TRP A 105 -17.45 -8.84 22.21
C TRP A 105 -18.53 -7.90 22.72
N GLU A 106 -19.36 -7.34 21.82
CA GLU A 106 -20.52 -6.52 22.19
C GLU A 106 -21.49 -7.33 23.08
N GLU A 107 -21.84 -8.55 22.70
CA GLU A 107 -22.71 -9.42 23.51
C GLU A 107 -22.14 -9.73 24.90
N LEU A 108 -20.82 -9.93 25.02
CA LEU A 108 -20.18 -10.15 26.32
C LEU A 108 -20.20 -8.89 27.18
N ASN A 109 -19.96 -7.73 26.57
CA ASN A 109 -20.02 -6.46 27.29
C ASN A 109 -21.44 -6.15 27.75
N ASP A 110 -22.44 -6.37 26.91
CA ASP A 110 -23.85 -6.18 27.27
C ASP A 110 -24.24 -7.07 28.45
N LYS A 111 -23.78 -8.33 28.47
CA LYS A 111 -23.96 -9.25 29.61
C LYS A 111 -23.25 -8.75 30.86
N LEU A 112 -21.99 -8.31 30.75
CA LEU A 112 -21.23 -7.77 31.88
C LEU A 112 -21.86 -6.49 32.45
N GLU A 113 -22.38 -5.60 31.59
CA GLU A 113 -23.10 -4.40 32.04
C GLU A 113 -24.43 -4.77 32.71
N ALA A 114 -25.19 -5.72 32.16
CA ALA A 114 -26.40 -6.23 32.80
C ALA A 114 -26.11 -6.84 34.18
N ASP A 115 -25.05 -7.65 34.30
CA ASP A 115 -24.62 -8.26 35.57
C ASP A 115 -24.15 -7.21 36.58
N LYS A 116 -23.45 -6.15 36.13
CA LYS A 116 -23.07 -5.00 36.99
C LYS A 116 -24.30 -4.28 37.52
N VAL A 117 -25.27 -3.99 36.66
CA VAL A 117 -26.52 -3.32 37.07
C VAL A 117 -27.28 -4.19 38.08
N ALA A 118 -27.45 -5.48 37.80
CA ALA A 118 -28.10 -6.41 38.73
C ALA A 118 -27.37 -6.50 40.08
N ARG A 119 -26.02 -6.50 40.07
CA ARG A 119 -25.21 -6.52 41.30
C ARG A 119 -25.32 -5.22 42.10
N GLU A 120 -25.38 -4.06 41.44
CA GLU A 120 -25.56 -2.78 42.11
C GLU A 120 -26.97 -2.63 42.70
N GLU A 121 -28.00 -3.15 42.02
CA GLU A 121 -29.37 -3.21 42.57
C GLU A 121 -29.45 -4.16 43.79
N ALA A 122 -28.80 -5.32 43.74
CA ALA A 122 -28.70 -6.23 44.89
C ALA A 122 -27.96 -5.59 46.07
N LYS A 123 -26.85 -4.87 45.83
CA LYS A 123 -26.13 -4.13 46.87
C LYS A 123 -26.99 -3.02 47.49
N LYS A 124 -27.78 -2.29 46.69
CA LYS A 124 -28.71 -1.27 47.20
C LYS A 124 -29.82 -1.88 48.06
N ALA A 125 -30.35 -3.05 47.68
CA ALA A 125 -31.34 -3.78 48.47
C ALA A 125 -30.78 -4.36 49.78
N VAL A 126 -29.48 -4.70 49.82
CA VAL A 126 -28.79 -5.13 51.07
C VAL A 126 -28.45 -3.93 51.95
N LYS A 127 -28.04 -2.79 51.37
CA LYS A 127 -27.73 -1.56 52.12
C LYS A 127 -28.98 -0.95 52.78
N SER A 128 -30.15 -1.02 52.14
CA SER A 128 -31.42 -0.56 52.72
C SER A 128 -31.96 -1.45 53.86
N LYS A 129 -31.47 -2.68 54.00
CA LYS A 129 -31.74 -3.57 55.16
C LYS A 129 -30.73 -3.42 56.31
N SER A 130 -29.60 -2.75 56.08
CA SER A 130 -28.52 -2.59 57.07
C SER A 130 -28.60 -1.28 57.87
N THR A 131 -29.56 -0.39 57.60
CA THR A 131 -29.72 0.90 58.30
C THR A 131 -30.48 0.75 59.63
N HIS A 132 -30.12 -0.25 60.44
CA HIS A 132 -30.35 -0.26 61.89
C HIS A 132 -29.43 -1.29 62.58
N SER A 133 -28.13 -1.06 62.56
CA SER A 133 -27.24 -1.46 63.66
C SER A 133 -25.94 -0.67 63.62
N THR A 134 -25.93 0.36 64.48
CA THR A 134 -24.83 0.73 65.38
C THR A 134 -23.39 0.72 64.86
N THR A 135 -22.86 1.95 64.81
CA THR A 135 -21.46 2.35 64.89
C THR A 135 -20.68 1.63 66.00
N ALA A 136 -19.93 0.57 65.67
CA ALA A 136 -18.78 0.07 66.45
C ALA A 136 -18.14 -1.16 65.77
N ALA A 137 -17.36 -0.96 64.71
CA ALA A 137 -16.41 -1.95 64.19
C ALA A 137 -15.46 -1.30 63.18
N LEU A 138 -14.68 -0.32 63.65
CA LEU A 138 -13.42 0.06 63.03
C LEU A 138 -12.35 -0.91 63.54
N THR A 139 -11.40 -1.27 62.67
CA THR A 139 -10.25 -2.19 62.87
C THR A 139 -10.58 -3.68 63.04
N GLU A 140 -10.51 -4.43 61.92
CA GLU A 140 -9.67 -5.62 61.71
C GLU A 140 -10.13 -6.36 60.45
N ARG A 141 -9.18 -7.06 59.79
CA ARG A 141 -9.30 -7.84 58.53
C ARG A 141 -8.87 -7.12 57.24
N ILE A 142 -7.62 -6.66 57.22
CA ILE A 142 -6.78 -6.84 56.03
C ILE A 142 -6.28 -8.28 56.12
N GLY A 143 -7.05 -9.20 55.54
CA GLY A 143 -6.64 -10.58 55.32
C GLY A 143 -5.80 -10.60 54.06
N ASP A 144 -4.51 -10.88 54.24
CA ASP A 144 -3.55 -11.22 53.21
C ASP A 144 -4.00 -12.54 52.54
N GLU A 145 -4.83 -12.42 51.49
CA GLU A 145 -5.12 -13.54 50.61
C GLU A 145 -3.90 -13.74 49.70
N VAL A 146 -3.10 -14.73 50.10
CA VAL A 146 -2.05 -15.36 49.31
C VAL A 146 -2.55 -15.56 47.88
N MET A 147 -2.02 -14.76 46.96
CA MET A 147 -2.13 -14.99 45.52
C MET A 147 -1.57 -16.39 45.25
N PRO A 148 -2.34 -17.34 44.68
CA PRO A 148 -1.74 -18.55 44.15
C PRO A 148 -0.84 -18.14 42.99
N ASP A 149 0.45 -18.49 43.09
CA ASP A 149 1.40 -18.46 41.98
C ASP A 149 0.77 -19.15 40.76
N LEU A 150 0.30 -18.35 39.81
CA LEU A 150 0.00 -18.78 38.47
C LEU A 150 1.21 -18.46 37.59
N GLU A 151 2.35 -19.07 37.93
CA GLU A 151 3.31 -19.49 36.90
C GLU A 151 2.68 -20.62 36.07
N ALA A 152 1.59 -20.28 35.37
CA ALA A 152 1.16 -21.00 34.21
C ALA A 152 2.18 -20.70 33.13
N THR A 153 3.21 -21.55 33.08
CA THR A 153 4.12 -21.71 31.96
C THR A 153 3.33 -21.59 30.66
N LEU A 154 3.53 -20.47 29.96
CA LEU A 154 3.05 -20.30 28.60
C LEU A 154 3.66 -21.44 27.79
N PRO A 155 2.91 -22.19 26.95
CA PRO A 155 3.53 -23.00 25.91
C PRO A 155 4.12 -22.03 24.88
N VAL A 156 5.32 -21.54 25.19
CA VAL A 156 6.28 -21.06 24.21
C VAL A 156 6.40 -22.17 23.18
N GLY A 157 6.20 -21.80 21.92
CA GLY A 157 6.14 -22.72 20.81
C GLY A 157 7.23 -23.79 20.89
N SER A 158 6.79 -25.04 20.91
CA SER A 158 7.61 -26.22 20.66
C SER A 158 8.09 -26.18 19.21
N THR A 159 9.02 -25.28 18.92
CA THR A 159 10.02 -25.45 17.87
C THR A 159 11.18 -26.19 18.51
N GLY A 160 11.19 -27.51 18.35
CA GLY A 160 12.17 -28.39 18.96
C GLY A 160 12.04 -29.83 18.46
N ALA A 161 11.97 -30.01 17.15
CA ALA A 161 12.45 -31.23 16.52
C ALA A 161 13.79 -30.87 15.87
N THR A 162 14.88 -31.12 16.60
CA THR A 162 16.26 -31.06 16.13
C THR A 162 16.77 -32.48 15.92
N GLU A 163 16.34 -33.14 14.85
CA GLU A 163 16.94 -34.28 14.14
C GLU A 163 16.24 -34.19 12.76
N ASP A 164 16.83 -33.93 11.59
CA ASP A 164 18.15 -34.17 11.05
C ASP A 164 18.49 -33.08 10.02
N LEU A 165 19.74 -32.58 10.04
CA LEU A 165 20.31 -31.83 8.93
C LEU A 165 20.69 -32.81 7.81
N ALA A 166 19.69 -33.25 7.04
CA ALA A 166 19.91 -33.88 5.74
C ALA A 166 19.84 -32.79 4.65
N MET A 167 20.98 -32.54 4.02
CA MET A 167 21.09 -31.68 2.83
C MET A 167 20.03 -32.06 1.79
N PRO A 168 19.40 -31.12 1.07
CA PRO A 168 18.57 -31.49 -0.06
C PRO A 168 19.47 -32.05 -1.15
N THR A 169 19.55 -33.38 -1.25
CA THR A 169 20.11 -34.05 -2.43
C THR A 169 19.29 -33.62 -3.63
N ALA A 170 19.94 -32.95 -4.57
CA ALA A 170 19.33 -32.53 -5.83
C ALA A 170 18.65 -33.74 -6.51
N PRO A 171 17.46 -33.56 -7.11
CA PRO A 171 16.85 -34.63 -7.89
C PRO A 171 17.78 -34.99 -9.06
N GLU A 172 18.12 -36.27 -9.20
CA GLU A 172 18.83 -36.79 -10.38
C GLU A 172 18.09 -36.33 -11.65
N GLY A 173 18.74 -35.45 -12.42
CA GLY A 173 18.18 -34.90 -13.68
C GLY A 173 18.14 -33.37 -13.80
N ALA A 174 18.75 -32.62 -12.89
CA ALA A 174 18.85 -31.16 -13.05
C ALA A 174 19.96 -30.78 -14.07
N PRO A 175 19.68 -29.84 -15.01
CA PRO A 175 20.63 -29.41 -16.04
C PRO A 175 21.86 -28.66 -15.47
N GLU A 176 23.04 -28.90 -16.06
CA GLU A 176 24.38 -28.49 -15.61
C GLU A 176 24.58 -27.00 -15.26
N TRP A 177 23.70 -26.11 -15.72
CA TRP A 177 23.81 -24.67 -15.43
C TRP A 177 23.52 -24.32 -13.97
N ALA A 178 22.84 -25.19 -13.21
CA ALA A 178 22.51 -24.95 -11.80
C ALA A 178 23.73 -25.02 -10.86
N SER A 179 24.86 -25.58 -11.32
CA SER A 179 26.08 -25.75 -10.50
C SER A 179 27.06 -24.57 -10.56
N GLN A 180 26.85 -23.61 -11.47
CA GLN A 180 27.86 -22.58 -11.78
C GLN A 180 27.77 -21.29 -10.95
N HIS A 181 26.80 -21.16 -10.03
CA HIS A 181 26.61 -19.93 -9.24
C HIS A 181 26.96 -20.06 -7.75
N ALA A 182 27.56 -21.18 -7.33
CA ALA A 182 27.95 -21.43 -5.94
C ALA A 182 29.46 -21.27 -5.67
N GLN A 183 30.19 -20.55 -6.52
CA GLN A 183 31.58 -20.15 -6.23
C GLN A 183 31.61 -18.65 -5.93
N THR A 184 31.55 -18.33 -4.64
CA THR A 184 32.00 -17.05 -4.11
C THR A 184 33.49 -17.21 -3.80
N GLY A 185 34.34 -16.65 -4.65
CA GLY A 185 35.79 -16.66 -4.48
C GLY A 185 36.39 -15.56 -5.32
N ASP A 186 37.17 -14.70 -4.67
CA ASP A 186 38.12 -13.74 -5.22
C ASP A 186 37.55 -12.41 -5.75
N PHE A 187 37.13 -11.55 -4.82
CA PHE A 187 37.12 -10.09 -5.02
C PHE A 187 37.76 -9.38 -3.81
N ASP A 188 39.00 -9.73 -3.49
CA ASP A 188 39.83 -8.94 -2.56
C ASP A 188 41.30 -9.01 -3.00
N GLU A 189 41.66 -8.20 -4.02
CA GLU A 189 43.05 -7.73 -4.21
C GLU A 189 43.08 -6.57 -5.23
N ILE A 190 42.63 -5.39 -4.80
CA ILE A 190 43.10 -4.11 -5.36
C ILE A 190 43.37 -3.19 -4.18
N THR A 191 44.62 -3.14 -3.72
CA THR A 191 45.22 -1.95 -3.10
C THR A 191 46.71 -1.95 -3.31
#